data_AF-A0A1Q5SHP8-F1
#
_entry.id   AF-A0A1Q5SHP8-F1
#
_cell.length_a   1.000
_cell.length_b   1.000
_cell.length_c   1.000
_cell.angle_alpha   90.00
_cell.angle_beta   90.00
_cell.angle_gamma   90.00
#
_symmetry.space_group_name_H-M   'P 1'
#
loop_
_entity.id
_entity.type
_entity.pdbx_description
1 polymer ?
#
loop_
_entity_poly.entity_id
_entity_poly.type
_entity_poly.pdbx_seq_one_letter_code
_entity_poly.pdbx_strand_id
1 'polypeptide(L)'
;MKASAFAYARATSVANARELLAVHGEKARVLSGGQSLIPAINLQLVGPEAIVDIGELTELRRIAVKGETLVIGALTRHADLLKSSDIVKCAPRIELNELARIVYFRPDTLPTGMVDYLVPMFGKMPDTDVGHVVSPTRESELGTKGAGEAGTAGAAAAVTNAVNDALKPFGTIITEIPLTPQVILTALGQI
;
A
#
# COMPACT_ATOMS: atom_id res chain seq x y z
N MET A 1 14.33 12.71 -20.69
CA MET A 1 12.90 13.08 -20.81
C MET A 1 12.65 14.21 -19.80
N LYS A 2 12.05 15.33 -20.20
CA LYS A 2 11.87 16.51 -19.34
C LYS A 2 10.39 16.64 -18.97
N ALA A 3 10.09 16.85 -17.69
CA ALA A 3 8.73 17.05 -17.21
C ALA A 3 8.09 18.29 -17.85
N SER A 4 6.77 18.23 -18.09
CA SER A 4 5.98 19.40 -18.47
C SER A 4 6.00 20.44 -17.36
N ALA A 5 5.92 21.73 -17.71
CA ALA A 5 5.87 22.80 -16.73
C ALA A 5 4.59 22.70 -15.89
N PHE A 6 4.72 22.90 -14.58
CA PHE A 6 3.61 22.91 -13.62
C PHE A 6 3.78 24.07 -12.63
N ALA A 7 2.67 24.58 -12.12
CA ALA A 7 2.69 25.50 -10.98
C ALA A 7 3.06 24.73 -9.71
N TYR A 8 3.83 25.36 -8.82
CA TYR A 8 4.19 24.76 -7.52
C TYR A 8 3.79 25.73 -6.42
N ALA A 9 3.03 25.21 -5.45
CA ALA A 9 2.63 25.94 -4.26
C ALA A 9 2.93 25.10 -3.03
N ARG A 10 3.48 25.73 -1.99
CA ARG A 10 3.70 25.10 -0.70
C ARG A 10 2.58 25.51 0.25
N ALA A 11 1.87 24.53 0.79
CA ALA A 11 0.80 24.77 1.75
C ALA A 11 1.36 25.16 3.13
N THR A 12 0.73 26.13 3.78
CA THR A 12 1.10 26.58 5.14
C THR A 12 0.23 25.97 6.23
N SER A 13 -0.93 25.44 5.86
CA SER A 13 -1.87 24.70 6.72
C SER A 13 -2.71 23.74 5.89
N VAL A 14 -3.43 22.81 6.54
CA VAL A 14 -4.41 21.95 5.85
C VAL A 14 -5.51 22.78 5.18
N ALA A 15 -5.96 23.87 5.81
CA ALA A 15 -6.95 24.78 5.23
C ALA A 15 -6.42 25.42 3.94
N ASN A 16 -5.20 25.97 3.99
CA ASN A 16 -4.55 26.56 2.84
C ASN A 16 -4.28 25.52 1.73
N ALA A 17 -3.93 24.28 2.07
CA ALA A 17 -3.78 23.21 1.09
C ALA A 17 -5.11 22.95 0.34
N ARG A 18 -6.24 22.94 1.05
CA ARG A 18 -7.57 22.77 0.44
C ARG A 18 -7.93 23.92 -0.48
N GLU A 19 -7.62 25.16 -0.10
CA GLU A 19 -7.84 26.33 -0.95
C GLU A 19 -7.01 26.24 -2.23
N LEU A 20 -5.71 25.94 -2.12
CA LEU A 20 -4.82 25.78 -3.28
C LEU A 20 -5.28 24.66 -4.22
N LEU A 21 -5.75 23.54 -3.66
CA LEU A 21 -6.33 22.45 -4.45
C LEU A 21 -7.65 22.85 -5.12
N ALA A 22 -8.50 23.61 -4.45
CA ALA A 22 -9.78 24.07 -5.00
C ALA A 22 -9.57 25.01 -6.20
N VAL A 23 -8.54 25.86 -6.17
CA VAL A 23 -8.19 26.77 -7.29
C VAL A 23 -7.86 26.00 -8.57
N HIS A 24 -7.17 24.87 -8.46
CA HIS A 24 -6.67 24.10 -9.60
C HIS A 24 -7.49 22.84 -9.93
N GLY A 25 -8.47 22.51 -9.08
CA GLY A 25 -9.40 21.40 -9.27
C GLY A 25 -8.72 20.05 -9.47
N GLU A 26 -9.30 19.21 -10.33
CA GLU A 26 -8.82 17.84 -10.59
C GLU A 26 -7.44 17.78 -11.27
N LYS A 27 -6.92 18.91 -11.73
CA LYS A 27 -5.61 19.00 -12.40
C LYS A 27 -4.46 19.26 -11.44
N ALA A 28 -4.75 19.54 -10.16
CA ALA A 28 -3.74 19.57 -9.13
C ALA A 28 -3.39 18.18 -8.60
N ARG A 29 -2.16 18.02 -8.14
CA ARG A 29 -1.71 16.85 -7.39
C ARG A 29 -1.09 17.28 -6.08
N VAL A 30 -1.37 16.51 -5.02
CA VAL A 30 -0.75 16.71 -3.71
C VAL A 30 0.63 16.07 -3.72
N LEU A 31 1.65 16.82 -3.31
CA LEU A 31 3.00 16.31 -3.09
C LEU A 31 3.26 16.12 -1.60
N SER A 32 3.61 14.88 -1.24
CA SER A 32 4.09 14.50 0.09
C SER A 32 5.58 14.10 0.02
N GLY A 33 5.90 12.81 0.06
CA GLY A 33 7.27 12.28 -0.03
C GLY A 33 7.83 12.16 -1.45
N GLY A 34 7.01 12.42 -2.48
CA GLY A 34 7.42 12.46 -3.88
C GLY A 34 7.86 11.13 -4.51
N GLN A 35 7.92 10.02 -3.76
CA GLN A 35 8.47 8.75 -4.23
C GLN A 35 7.66 8.07 -5.34
N SER A 36 6.38 8.40 -5.49
CA SER A 36 5.54 7.88 -6.58
C SER A 36 5.20 8.96 -7.61
N LEU A 37 4.83 10.16 -7.14
CA LEU A 37 4.38 11.24 -8.01
C LEU A 37 5.51 11.81 -8.88
N ILE A 38 6.71 12.01 -8.34
CA ILE A 38 7.83 12.59 -9.10
C ILE A 38 8.32 11.62 -10.19
N PRO A 39 8.50 10.31 -9.94
CA PRO A 39 8.78 9.35 -11.02
C PRO A 39 7.69 9.33 -12.08
N ALA A 40 6.40 9.35 -11.69
CA ALA A 40 5.30 9.35 -12.65
C ALA A 40 5.29 10.59 -13.57
N ILE A 41 5.65 11.78 -13.03
CA ILE A 41 5.81 13.02 -13.81
C ILE A 41 7.02 12.92 -14.75
N ASN A 42 8.16 12.42 -14.27
CA ASN A 42 9.37 12.27 -15.08
C ASN A 42 9.18 11.30 -16.25
N LEU A 43 8.34 10.28 -16.07
CA LEU A 43 7.93 9.32 -17.09
C LEU A 43 6.71 9.79 -17.91
N GLN A 44 6.21 11.00 -17.65
CA GLN A 44 5.04 11.59 -18.34
C GLN A 44 3.75 10.76 -18.25
N LEU A 45 3.63 9.90 -17.22
CA LEU A 45 2.42 9.14 -16.94
C LEU A 45 1.33 10.01 -16.29
N VAL A 46 1.74 11.10 -15.66
CA VAL A 46 0.86 12.10 -15.03
C VAL A 46 1.37 13.49 -15.39
N GLY A 47 0.49 14.34 -15.91
CA GLY A 47 0.78 15.74 -16.25
C GLY A 47 -0.06 16.70 -15.42
N PRO A 48 0.31 16.98 -14.15
CA PRO A 48 -0.42 17.93 -13.33
C PRO A 48 -0.18 19.36 -13.80
N GLU A 49 -1.20 20.21 -13.74
CA GLU A 49 -1.04 21.66 -13.98
C GLU A 49 -0.52 22.38 -12.74
N ALA A 50 -0.76 21.81 -11.55
CA ALA A 50 -0.28 22.34 -10.28
C ALA A 50 0.11 21.22 -9.31
N ILE A 51 1.14 21.48 -8.52
CA ILE A 51 1.57 20.65 -7.40
C ILE A 51 1.39 21.45 -6.11
N VAL A 52 0.62 20.90 -5.18
CA VAL A 52 0.45 21.44 -3.83
C VAL A 52 1.28 20.59 -2.87
N ASP A 53 2.42 21.14 -2.44
CA ASP A 53 3.32 20.51 -1.49
C ASP A 53 2.81 20.71 -0.07
N ILE A 54 2.46 19.60 0.58
CA ILE A 54 2.02 19.58 1.97
C ILE A 54 3.15 19.17 2.92
N GLY A 55 4.35 18.89 2.41
CA GLY A 55 5.45 18.27 3.14
C GLY A 55 5.75 18.89 4.50
N GLU A 56 5.60 20.22 4.64
CA GLU A 56 5.89 20.96 5.88
C GLU A 56 4.72 21.07 6.88
N LEU A 57 3.56 20.48 6.58
CA LEU A 57 2.41 20.49 7.51
C LEU A 57 2.66 19.55 8.69
N THR A 58 3.29 20.06 9.75
CA THR A 58 3.61 19.29 10.96
C THR A 58 2.38 18.71 11.65
N GLU A 59 1.22 19.35 11.52
CA GLU A 59 -0.07 18.85 12.01
C GLU A 59 -0.50 17.51 11.38
N LEU A 60 0.02 17.19 10.18
CA LEU A 60 -0.19 15.92 9.49
C LEU A 60 0.89 14.87 9.83
N ARG A 61 1.92 15.21 10.62
CA ARG A 61 3.00 14.31 11.05
C ARG A 61 2.73 13.81 12.48
N ARG A 62 1.66 13.03 12.65
CA ARG A 62 1.23 12.57 13.98
C ARG A 62 1.03 11.06 14.05
N ILE A 63 1.37 10.49 15.18
CA ILE A 63 0.94 9.16 15.60
C ILE A 63 0.36 9.35 17.00
N ALA A 64 -0.88 8.94 17.22
CA ALA A 64 -1.53 9.07 18.52
C ALA A 64 -2.57 7.98 18.72
N VAL A 65 -2.74 7.53 19.97
CA VAL A 65 -3.84 6.63 20.36
C VAL A 65 -4.95 7.46 20.98
N LYS A 66 -6.17 7.32 20.48
CA LYS A 66 -7.39 7.92 21.06
C LYS A 66 -8.36 6.80 21.42
N GLY A 67 -8.41 6.43 22.70
CA GLY A 67 -9.16 5.26 23.15
C GLY A 67 -8.62 4.00 22.49
N GLU A 68 -9.45 3.31 21.73
CA GLU A 68 -9.07 2.10 20.97
C GLU A 68 -8.61 2.41 19.54
N THR A 69 -8.60 3.67 19.12
CA THR A 69 -8.27 4.05 17.74
C THR A 69 -6.86 4.62 17.62
N LEU A 70 -6.03 4.01 16.77
CA LEU A 70 -4.75 4.55 16.34
C LEU A 70 -4.96 5.59 15.22
N VAL A 71 -4.48 6.81 15.45
CA VAL A 71 -4.54 7.92 14.50
C VAL A 71 -3.16 8.15 13.92
N ILE A 72 -3.02 7.90 12.61
CA ILE A 72 -1.81 8.15 11.85
C ILE A 72 -2.07 9.31 10.88
N GLY A 73 -1.27 10.37 10.98
CA GLY A 73 -1.31 11.50 10.08
C GLY A 73 -0.71 11.19 8.70
N ALA A 74 -1.22 11.85 7.66
CA ALA A 74 -0.87 11.58 6.27
C ALA A 74 0.61 11.84 5.90
N LEU A 75 1.35 12.59 6.72
CA LEU A 75 2.77 12.87 6.52
C LEU A 75 3.69 12.11 7.47
N THR A 76 3.13 11.17 8.24
CA THR A 76 3.93 10.29 9.06
C THR A 76 4.82 9.43 8.15
N ARG A 77 6.14 9.50 8.36
CA ARG A 77 7.10 8.74 7.56
C ARG A 77 7.10 7.29 8.02
N HIS A 78 7.40 6.37 7.11
CA HIS A 78 7.58 4.96 7.46
C HIS A 78 8.63 4.75 8.57
N ALA A 79 9.71 5.53 8.57
CA ALA A 79 10.73 5.46 9.62
C ALA A 79 10.20 5.87 11.01
N ASP A 80 9.23 6.79 11.07
CA ASP A 80 8.63 7.25 12.32
C ASP A 80 7.59 6.24 12.82
N LEU A 81 6.84 5.61 11.89
CA LEU A 81 5.96 4.48 12.19
C LEU A 81 6.75 3.33 12.84
N LEU A 82 7.87 2.91 12.25
CA LEU A 82 8.70 1.81 12.76
C LEU A 82 9.24 2.04 14.19
N LYS A 83 9.38 3.29 14.61
CA LYS A 83 9.92 3.66 15.93
C LYS A 83 8.85 3.90 16.99
N SER A 84 7.58 3.94 16.61
CA SER A 84 6.50 4.34 17.52
C SER A 84 6.07 3.20 18.44
N SER A 85 6.24 3.39 19.74
CA SER A 85 5.79 2.45 20.77
C SER A 85 4.26 2.38 20.90
N ASP A 86 3.55 3.37 20.38
CA ASP A 86 2.08 3.41 20.39
C ASP A 86 1.46 2.47 19.36
N ILE A 87 2.17 2.18 18.26
CA ILE A 87 1.72 1.23 17.24
C ILE A 87 1.76 -0.20 17.76
N VAL A 88 2.81 -0.53 18.53
CA VAL A 88 2.99 -1.84 19.17
C VAL A 88 1.83 -2.16 20.13
N LYS A 89 1.27 -1.14 20.79
CA LYS A 89 0.15 -1.30 21.74
C LYS A 89 -1.20 -1.55 21.06
N CYS A 90 -1.41 -1.01 19.88
CA CYS A 90 -2.71 -1.07 19.18
C CYS A 90 -2.80 -2.15 18.09
N ALA A 91 -1.67 -2.64 17.57
CA ALA A 91 -1.64 -3.60 16.46
C ALA A 91 -0.67 -4.78 16.73
N PRO A 92 -1.01 -5.74 17.61
CA PRO A 92 -0.11 -6.82 18.00
C PRO A 92 0.02 -7.96 16.97
N ARG A 93 -0.29 -7.78 15.68
CA ARG A 93 -0.47 -8.93 14.75
C ARG A 93 0.19 -8.86 13.37
N ILE A 94 0.84 -7.76 13.00
CA ILE A 94 1.81 -7.73 11.90
C ILE A 94 2.96 -6.84 12.35
N GLU A 95 4.16 -7.41 12.47
CA GLU A 95 5.37 -6.63 12.70
C GLU A 95 5.50 -5.57 11.59
N LEU A 96 5.64 -4.31 11.98
CA LEU A 96 5.53 -3.18 11.06
C LEU A 96 6.62 -3.19 9.96
N ASN A 97 7.71 -3.91 10.21
CA ASN A 97 8.74 -4.22 9.22
C ASN A 97 8.20 -5.11 8.08
N GLU A 98 7.33 -6.08 8.36
CA GLU A 98 6.70 -6.96 7.37
C GLU A 98 5.71 -6.19 6.52
N LEU A 99 4.93 -5.28 7.12
CA LEU A 99 3.99 -4.44 6.38
C LEU A 99 4.73 -3.48 5.41
N ALA A 100 5.87 -2.93 5.83
CA ALA A 100 6.72 -2.09 4.99
C ALA A 100 7.42 -2.88 3.86
N ARG A 101 7.74 -4.16 4.10
CA ARG A 101 8.36 -5.08 3.11
C ARG A 101 7.38 -5.56 2.04
N ILE A 102 6.11 -5.76 2.39
CA ILE A 102 5.05 -6.15 1.46
C ILE A 102 4.73 -5.00 0.48
N VAL A 103 4.85 -3.74 0.92
CA VAL A 103 4.50 -2.56 0.12
C VAL A 103 5.69 -2.01 -0.68
N TYR A 104 6.94 -2.39 -0.38
CA TYR A 104 8.13 -1.80 -1.00
C TYR A 104 9.28 -2.82 -1.21
N PHE A 105 9.55 -3.18 -2.47
CA PHE A 105 10.70 -4.02 -2.85
C PHE A 105 11.97 -3.17 -3.01
N ARG A 106 12.92 -3.29 -2.07
CA ARG A 106 14.26 -2.64 -2.11
C ARG A 106 15.37 -3.66 -1.85
N PRO A 107 16.14 -4.05 -2.88
CA PRO A 107 17.19 -5.08 -2.75
C PRO A 107 18.29 -4.73 -1.75
N ASP A 108 18.59 -3.44 -1.58
CA ASP A 108 19.62 -2.88 -0.71
C ASP A 108 19.31 -2.99 0.80
N THR A 109 18.11 -3.45 1.16
CA THR A 109 17.65 -3.58 2.55
C THR A 109 17.38 -5.02 2.99
N LEU A 110 17.74 -6.01 2.16
CA LEU A 110 17.54 -7.42 2.45
C LEU A 110 18.55 -7.92 3.51
N PRO A 111 18.13 -8.72 4.51
CA PRO A 111 19.05 -9.45 5.38
C PRO A 111 19.97 -10.37 4.56
N THR A 112 21.19 -10.63 5.03
CA THR A 112 22.22 -11.40 4.30
C THR A 112 21.72 -12.74 3.75
N GLY A 113 20.87 -13.46 4.50
CA GLY A 113 20.31 -14.75 4.05
C GLY A 113 19.23 -14.66 2.96
N MET A 114 18.68 -13.46 2.68
CA MET A 114 17.74 -13.24 1.57
C MET A 114 18.37 -12.60 0.34
N VAL A 115 19.59 -12.06 0.45
CA VAL A 115 20.38 -11.62 -0.72
C VAL A 115 20.72 -12.84 -1.61
N ASP A 116 20.91 -14.00 -0.99
CA ASP A 116 21.17 -15.28 -1.67
C ASP A 116 19.90 -16.09 -1.97
N TYR A 117 18.72 -15.59 -1.59
CA TYR A 117 17.46 -16.26 -1.89
C TYR A 117 17.14 -16.07 -3.37
N LEU A 118 17.35 -17.13 -4.14
CA LEU A 118 17.05 -17.17 -5.57
C LEU A 118 15.55 -16.89 -5.77
N VAL A 119 15.24 -15.66 -6.21
CA VAL A 119 13.90 -15.29 -6.64
C VAL A 119 13.50 -16.26 -7.75
N PRO A 120 12.27 -16.83 -7.74
CA PRO A 120 11.83 -17.77 -8.76
C PRO A 120 12.09 -17.23 -10.17
N MET A 121 13.02 -17.85 -10.88
CA MET A 121 13.33 -17.55 -12.27
C MET A 121 12.22 -18.11 -13.16
N PHE A 122 12.04 -17.56 -14.37
CA PHE A 122 10.98 -17.92 -15.30
C PHE A 122 10.77 -19.44 -15.46
N GLY A 123 11.86 -20.22 -15.57
CA GLY A 123 11.79 -21.68 -15.69
C GLY A 123 11.40 -22.47 -14.43
N LYS A 124 11.09 -21.79 -13.32
CA LYS A 124 10.64 -22.40 -12.06
C LYS A 124 9.22 -21.98 -11.67
N MET A 125 8.59 -21.09 -12.45
CA MET A 125 7.18 -20.81 -12.28
C MET A 125 6.35 -21.94 -12.92
N PRO A 126 5.23 -22.36 -12.31
CA PRO A 126 4.31 -23.27 -12.96
C PRO A 126 3.74 -22.62 -14.23
N ASP A 127 3.36 -23.44 -15.22
CA ASP A 127 2.67 -22.97 -16.40
C ASP A 127 1.42 -22.20 -15.98
N THR A 128 1.38 -20.91 -16.35
CA THR A 128 0.32 -19.99 -15.94
C THR A 128 -0.54 -19.71 -17.16
N ASP A 129 -1.80 -20.15 -17.12
CA ASP A 129 -2.77 -19.79 -18.14
C ASP A 129 -3.39 -18.43 -17.77
N VAL A 130 -3.17 -17.42 -18.60
CA VAL A 130 -3.55 -16.03 -18.31
C VAL A 130 -4.83 -15.67 -19.06
N GLY A 131 -5.95 -15.72 -18.34
CA GLY A 131 -7.22 -15.18 -18.82
C GLY A 131 -7.24 -13.65 -18.74
N HIS A 132 -7.42 -12.97 -19.88
CA HIS A 132 -7.48 -11.51 -19.92
C HIS A 132 -8.94 -11.03 -19.83
N VAL A 133 -9.34 -10.55 -18.65
CA VAL A 133 -10.66 -9.93 -18.43
C VAL A 133 -10.48 -8.43 -18.29
N VAL A 134 -10.90 -7.69 -19.33
CA VAL A 134 -10.79 -6.22 -19.37
C VAL A 134 -12.14 -5.60 -19.02
N SER A 135 -12.15 -4.73 -18.01
CA SER A 135 -13.29 -3.85 -17.72
C SER A 135 -12.82 -2.38 -17.78
N PRO A 136 -12.98 -1.71 -18.94
CA PRO A 136 -12.52 -0.33 -19.11
C PRO A 136 -13.28 0.64 -18.19
N THR A 137 -12.60 1.66 -17.67
CA THR A 137 -13.28 2.81 -17.05
C THR A 137 -13.63 3.88 -18.09
N ARG A 138 -14.65 4.70 -17.83
CA ARG A 138 -14.97 5.88 -18.66
C ARG A 138 -14.22 7.14 -18.21
N GLU A 139 -13.51 7.07 -17.08
CA GLU A 139 -12.87 8.21 -16.43
C GLU A 139 -11.50 8.56 -17.01
N SER A 140 -10.91 7.67 -17.82
CA SER A 140 -9.65 7.93 -18.52
C SER A 140 -9.81 7.60 -20.01
N GLU A 141 -9.17 8.40 -20.87
CA GLU A 141 -9.24 8.23 -22.33
C GLU A 141 -8.74 6.85 -22.80
N LEU A 142 -7.81 6.25 -22.06
CA LEU A 142 -7.25 4.93 -22.34
C LEU A 142 -8.09 3.79 -21.74
N GLY A 143 -9.16 4.09 -21.01
CA GLY A 143 -9.94 3.08 -20.28
C GLY A 143 -9.20 2.47 -19.09
N THR A 144 -8.07 3.06 -18.69
CA THR A 144 -7.19 2.61 -17.62
C THR A 144 -7.74 3.01 -16.24
N LYS A 145 -7.82 2.04 -15.33
CA LYS A 145 -8.16 2.27 -13.91
C LYS A 145 -6.87 2.44 -13.12
N GLY A 146 -6.86 3.35 -12.14
CA GLY A 146 -5.77 3.42 -11.18
C GLY A 146 -5.74 2.15 -10.32
N ALA A 147 -4.66 1.39 -10.39
CA ALA A 147 -4.45 0.20 -9.57
C ALA A 147 -3.58 0.55 -8.36
N GLY A 148 -4.19 1.12 -7.32
CA GLY A 148 -3.61 1.21 -5.98
C GLY A 148 -4.25 0.15 -5.08
N GLU A 149 -3.46 -0.64 -4.36
CA GLU A 149 -3.89 -1.65 -3.36
C GLU A 149 -4.70 -2.87 -3.86
N ALA A 150 -5.15 -2.89 -5.12
CA ALA A 150 -5.97 -3.99 -5.66
C ALA A 150 -5.31 -5.38 -5.59
N GLY A 151 -3.97 -5.46 -5.68
CA GLY A 151 -3.23 -6.73 -5.53
C GLY A 151 -3.27 -7.30 -4.11
N THR A 152 -3.33 -6.44 -3.08
CA THR A 152 -3.29 -6.86 -1.68
C THR A 152 -4.59 -7.54 -1.25
N ALA A 153 -5.73 -7.05 -1.73
CA ALA A 153 -7.03 -7.66 -1.46
C ALA A 153 -7.16 -9.06 -2.10
N GLY A 154 -6.64 -9.23 -3.33
CA GLY A 154 -6.63 -10.51 -4.03
C GLY A 154 -5.74 -11.55 -3.34
N ALA A 155 -4.60 -11.14 -2.80
CA ALA A 155 -3.68 -12.04 -2.11
C ALA A 155 -4.32 -12.68 -0.87
N ALA A 156 -4.97 -11.90 -0.01
CA ALA A 156 -5.65 -12.43 1.16
C ALA A 156 -6.77 -13.42 0.78
N ALA A 157 -7.60 -13.07 -0.22
CA ALA A 157 -8.68 -13.93 -0.69
C ALA A 157 -8.15 -15.24 -1.32
N ALA A 158 -7.07 -15.17 -2.11
CA ALA A 158 -6.44 -16.35 -2.72
C ALA A 158 -5.89 -17.30 -1.65
N VAL A 159 -5.19 -16.77 -0.65
CA VAL A 159 -4.64 -17.56 0.46
C VAL A 159 -5.75 -18.20 1.29
N THR A 160 -6.80 -17.46 1.65
CA THR A 160 -7.94 -18.00 2.41
C THR A 160 -8.67 -19.10 1.62
N ASN A 161 -8.87 -18.94 0.31
CA ASN A 161 -9.49 -19.98 -0.52
C ASN A 161 -8.61 -21.23 -0.63
N ALA A 162 -7.29 -21.08 -0.77
CA ALA A 162 -6.36 -22.21 -0.82
C ALA A 162 -6.35 -23.00 0.49
N VAL A 163 -6.38 -22.32 1.64
CA VAL A 163 -6.48 -22.96 2.95
C VAL A 163 -7.83 -23.67 3.11
N ASN A 164 -8.95 -23.04 2.74
CA ASN A 164 -10.27 -23.67 2.80
C ASN A 164 -10.40 -24.88 1.85
N ASP A 165 -9.74 -24.85 0.69
CA ASP A 165 -9.67 -26.01 -0.19
C ASP A 165 -8.89 -27.17 0.45
N ALA A 166 -7.76 -26.89 1.10
CA ALA A 166 -6.99 -27.88 1.85
C ALA A 166 -7.74 -28.42 3.09
N LEU A 167 -8.65 -27.64 3.66
CA LEU A 167 -9.46 -28.03 4.82
C LEU A 167 -10.74 -28.82 4.47
N LYS A 168 -11.11 -28.91 3.18
CA LYS A 168 -12.28 -29.69 2.73
C LYS A 168 -12.37 -31.11 3.32
N PRO A 169 -11.29 -31.93 3.36
CA PRO A 169 -11.36 -33.28 3.92
C PRO A 169 -11.74 -33.33 5.40
N PHE A 170 -11.54 -32.23 6.12
CA PHE A 170 -11.82 -32.11 7.55
C PHE A 170 -13.21 -31.53 7.83
N GLY A 171 -13.96 -31.12 6.79
CA GLY A 171 -15.31 -30.57 6.93
C GLY A 171 -15.35 -29.20 7.62
N THR A 172 -14.26 -28.45 7.57
CA THR A 172 -14.11 -27.15 8.27
C THR A 172 -13.97 -26.02 7.24
N ILE A 173 -14.40 -24.83 7.64
CA ILE A 173 -14.23 -23.61 6.85
C ILE A 173 -13.79 -22.49 7.78
N ILE A 174 -12.75 -21.77 7.37
CA ILE A 174 -12.20 -20.63 8.08
C ILE A 174 -12.61 -19.36 7.33
N THR A 175 -13.33 -18.48 8.03
CA THR A 175 -13.73 -17.16 7.54
C THR A 175 -12.97 -16.02 8.22
N GLU A 176 -12.10 -16.35 9.19
CA GLU A 176 -11.31 -15.39 9.94
C GLU A 176 -9.93 -15.20 9.32
N ILE A 177 -9.47 -13.95 9.25
CA ILE A 177 -8.11 -13.57 8.87
C ILE A 177 -7.50 -12.70 9.99
N PRO A 178 -6.19 -12.82 10.28
CA PRO A 178 -5.18 -13.63 9.57
C PRO A 178 -5.23 -15.14 9.92
N LEU A 179 -4.84 -15.99 8.97
CA LEU A 179 -4.79 -17.46 9.09
C LEU A 179 -3.63 -17.92 10.00
N THR A 180 -3.73 -17.64 11.29
CA THR A 180 -2.72 -18.07 12.27
C THR A 180 -2.79 -19.59 12.52
N PRO A 181 -1.70 -20.22 12.99
CA PRO A 181 -1.72 -21.63 13.37
C PRO A 181 -2.84 -21.94 14.37
N GLN A 182 -3.14 -21.03 15.29
CA GLN A 182 -4.19 -21.22 16.29
C GLN A 182 -5.59 -21.30 15.66
N VAL A 183 -5.91 -20.46 14.68
CA VAL A 183 -7.19 -20.50 13.96
C VAL A 183 -7.33 -21.82 13.19
N ILE A 184 -6.26 -22.27 12.54
CA ILE A 184 -6.27 -23.54 11.78
C ILE A 184 -6.41 -24.74 12.72
N LEU A 185 -5.61 -24.80 13.79
CA LEU A 185 -5.64 -25.91 14.74
C LEU A 185 -6.96 -25.99 15.50
N THR A 186 -7.56 -24.84 15.86
CA THR A 186 -8.90 -24.79 16.45
C THR A 186 -9.95 -25.30 15.46
N ALA A 187 -9.89 -24.87 14.19
CA ALA A 187 -10.81 -25.35 13.17
C ALA A 187 -10.69 -26.86 12.93
N LEU A 188 -9.48 -27.41 13.07
CA LEU A 188 -9.18 -28.85 12.99
C LEU A 188 -9.51 -29.64 14.27
N GLY A 189 -9.92 -28.97 15.36
CA GLY A 189 -10.17 -29.62 16.65
C GLY A 189 -8.91 -30.23 17.30
N GLN A 190 -7.73 -29.69 16.98
CA GLN A 190 -6.44 -30.15 17.52
C GLN A 190 -6.11 -29.48 18.86
N ILE A 191 -6.70 -28.31 19.13
CA ILE A 191 -6.55 -27.50 20.35
C ILE A 191 -7.87 -26.88 20.75
#